data_AF-A0A937MJJ1-F1
#
_entry.id   AF-A0A937MJJ1-F1
#
_cell.length_a   1.000
_cell.length_b   1.000
_cell.length_c   1.000
_cell.angle_alpha   90.00
_cell.angle_beta   90.00
_cell.angle_gamma   90.00
#
_symmetry.space_group_name_H-M   'P 1'
#
loop_
_entity.id
_entity.type
_entity.pdbx_description
1 polymer ?
#
loop_
_entity_poly.entity_id
_entity_poly.type
_entity_poly.pdbx_seq_one_letter_code
_entity_poly.pdbx_strand_id
1 'polypeptide(L)' 'MDVDDLEPAKKKPAPKNLDEMSIEALGDYVEDLRAEIARAQAMIEDKIKARDAADSVFKS' A
#
# COMPACT_ATOMS: atom_id res chain seq x y z
N MET A 1 -32.59 12.76 8.47
CA MET A 1 -32.75 11.55 9.30
C MET A 1 -33.02 10.42 8.31
N ASP A 2 -32.22 9.36 8.19
CA ASP A 2 -31.57 8.53 9.23
C ASP A 2 -30.40 7.72 8.61
N VAL A 3 -29.14 7.80 9.08
CA VAL A 3 -28.39 7.13 10.19
C VAL A 3 -27.69 5.77 9.92
N ASP A 4 -27.69 5.15 8.74
CA ASP A 4 -27.22 3.74 8.66
C ASP A 4 -26.01 3.37 7.77
N ASP A 5 -25.33 4.29 7.05
CA ASP A 5 -24.23 3.89 6.15
C ASP A 5 -22.83 4.40 6.56
N LEU A 6 -22.67 4.79 7.82
CA LEU A 6 -21.33 4.95 8.38
C LEU A 6 -20.95 3.66 9.08
N GLU A 7 -20.66 2.62 8.27
CA GLU A 7 -19.96 1.44 8.75
C GLU A 7 -18.82 1.91 9.67
N PRO A 8 -18.63 1.31 10.87
CA PRO A 8 -17.55 1.70 11.74
C PRO A 8 -16.26 1.60 10.94
N ALA A 9 -15.62 2.75 10.67
CA ALA A 9 -14.41 2.81 9.86
C ALA A 9 -13.44 1.76 10.42
N LYS A 10 -13.22 0.68 9.65
CA LYS A 10 -12.47 -0.48 10.12
C LYS A 10 -11.15 0.05 10.65
N LYS A 11 -10.97 -0.02 11.98
CA LYS A 11 -9.76 0.46 12.62
C LYS A 11 -8.60 -0.22 11.92
N LYS A 12 -7.63 0.59 11.47
CA LYS A 12 -6.44 0.05 10.83
C LYS A 12 -5.85 -0.99 11.79
N PRO A 13 -5.48 -2.19 11.31
CA PRO A 13 -4.86 -3.18 12.15
C PRO A 13 -3.65 -2.55 12.84
N ALA A 14 -3.50 -2.83 14.14
CA ALA A 14 -2.37 -2.34 14.89
C ALA A 14 -1.06 -2.80 14.22
N PRO A 15 0.01 -1.98 14.26
CA PRO A 15 1.33 -2.44 13.86
C PRO A 15 1.72 -3.71 14.63
N LYS A 16 2.49 -4.60 13.99
CA LYS A 16 3.04 -5.77 14.67
C LYS A 16 3.86 -5.33 15.88
N ASN A 17 3.78 -6.08 16.99
CA ASN A 17 4.66 -5.86 18.12
C ASN A 17 6.06 -6.38 17.79
N LEU A 18 7.00 -5.46 17.54
CA LEU A 18 8.36 -5.82 17.14
C LEU A 18 9.23 -6.26 18.33
N ASP A 19 8.88 -5.87 19.56
CA ASP A 19 9.65 -6.18 20.77
C ASP A 19 9.61 -7.68 21.13
N GLU A 20 8.57 -8.39 20.69
CA GLU A 20 8.40 -9.84 20.90
C GLU A 20 9.07 -10.69 19.81
N MET A 21 9.57 -10.06 18.74
CA MET A 21 10.16 -10.77 17.61
C MET A 21 11.65 -11.04 17.84
N SER A 22 12.13 -12.20 17.38
CA SER A 22 13.56 -12.50 17.35
C SER A 22 14.27 -11.67 16.28
N ILE A 23 15.60 -11.57 16.35
CA ILE A 23 16.42 -10.86 15.34
C ILE A 23 16.19 -11.46 13.94
N GLU A 24 16.12 -12.79 13.84
CA GLU A 24 15.85 -13.48 12.58
C GLU A 24 14.46 -13.12 12.03
N ALA A 25 13.43 -13.17 12.88
CA ALA A 25 12.07 -12.81 12.48
C ALA A 25 11.94 -11.33 12.07
N LEU A 26 12.70 -10.43 12.70
CA LEU A 26 12.78 -9.03 12.30
C LEU A 26 13.46 -8.87 10.93
N GLY A 27 14.49 -9.67 10.66
CA GLY A 27 15.14 -9.73 9.35
C GLY A 27 14.15 -10.12 8.25
N ASP A 28 13.45 -11.24 8.44
CA ASP A 28 12.44 -11.72 7.49
C ASP A 28 11.31 -10.69 7.28
N TYR A 29 10.82 -10.10 8.37
CA TYR A 29 9.79 -9.07 8.30
C TYR A 29 10.22 -7.84 7.50
N VAL A 30 11.49 -7.42 7.64
CA VAL A 30 12.04 -6.32 6.86
C VAL A 30 12.12 -6.67 5.38
N GLU A 31 12.56 -7.88 5.03
CA GLU A 31 12.65 -8.32 3.64
C GLU A 31 11.27 -8.41 2.98
N ASP A 32 10.26 -8.93 3.68
CA ASP A 32 8.87 -8.95 3.21
C ASP A 32 8.35 -7.54 2.91
N LEU A 33 8.58 -6.59 3.84
CA LEU A 33 8.17 -5.20 3.64
C LEU A 33 8.91 -4.54 2.47
N ARG A 34 10.20 -4.84 2.27
CA ARG A 34 10.96 -4.32 1.13
C ARG A 34 10.43 -4.85 -0.19
N ALA A 35 10.09 -6.14 -0.25
CA ALA A 35 9.47 -6.74 -1.43
C ALA A 35 8.12 -6.09 -1.76
N GLU A 36 7.31 -5.81 -0.74
CA GLU A 36 6.04 -5.11 -0.88
C GLU A 36 6.24 -3.67 -1.40
N ILE A 37 7.21 -2.94 -0.86
CA ILE A 37 7.55 -1.59 -1.33
C ILE A 37 7.95 -1.62 -2.80
N ALA A 38 8.79 -2.58 -3.21
CA ALA A 38 9.21 -2.72 -4.60
C ALA A 38 8.00 -2.99 -5.52
N ARG A 39 7.07 -3.87 -5.10
CA ARG A 39 5.83 -4.12 -5.84
C ARG A 39 4.97 -2.86 -5.99
N ALA A 40 4.80 -2.12 -4.90
CA ALA A 40 4.02 -0.89 -4.89
C ALA A 40 4.64 0.17 -5.81
N GLN A 41 5.96 0.33 -5.80
CA GLN A 41 6.69 1.25 -6.68
C GLN A 41 6.50 0.89 -8.15
N ALA A 42 6.65 -0.39 -8.53
CA ALA A 42 6.40 -0.83 -9.90
C ALA A 42 4.97 -0.51 -10.38
N MET A 43 3.97 -0.76 -9.52
CA MET A 43 2.58 -0.43 -9.82
C MET A 43 2.34 1.08 -9.98
N ILE A 44 3.05 1.92 -9.20
CA ILE A 44 2.98 3.38 -9.33
C ILE A 44 3.56 3.82 -10.67
N GLU A 45 4.72 3.30 -11.06
CA GLU A 45 5.35 3.62 -12.34
C GLU A 45 4.44 3.26 -13.51
N ASP A 46 3.79 2.10 -13.47
CA ASP A 46 2.87 1.69 -14.54
C ASP A 46 1.62 2.56 -14.59
N LYS A 47 1.11 3.01 -13.43
CA LYS A 47 0.00 3.99 -13.38
C LYS A 47 0.41 5.35 -13.94
N ILE A 48 1.64 5.81 -13.68
CA ILE A 48 2.17 7.06 -14.23
C ILE A 48 2.24 6.95 -15.76
N LYS A 49 2.83 5.87 -16.29
CA LYS A 49 2.90 5.64 -17.74
C LYS A 49 1.50 5.63 -18.38
N ALA A 50 0.54 4.96 -17.75
CA ALA A 50 -0.84 4.91 -18.25
C ALA A 50 -1.49 6.31 -18.27
N ARG A 51 -1.29 7.11 -17.22
CA ARG A 51 -1.76 8.50 -17.15
C ARG A 51 -1.13 9.35 -18.25
N ASP A 52 0.20 9.30 -18.38
CA ASP A 52 0.92 10.13 -19.34
C ASP A 52 0.58 9.75 -20.79
N ALA A 53 0.36 8.47 -21.06
CA ALA A 53 -0.16 7.99 -22.34
C ALA A 53 -1.57 8.55 -22.63
N ALA A 54 -2.49 8.51 -21.65
CA ALA A 54 -3.81 9.11 -21.80
C ALA A 54 -3.72 10.62 -22.06
N ASP A 55 -2.92 11.35 -21.28
CA ASP A 55 -2.70 12.79 -21.44
C ASP A 55 -2.18 13.15 -22.84
N SER A 56 -1.34 12.30 -23.44
CA SER A 56 -0.84 12.51 -24.80
C SER A 56 -1.92 12.36 -25.88
N VAL A 57 -2.92 11.50 -25.66
CA VAL A 57 -4.04 11.30 -26.60
C VAL A 57 -4.99 12.50 -26.54
N PHE A 58 -5.25 13.04 -25.36
CA PHE A 58 -6.19 14.16 -25.18
C PHE A 58 -5.60 15.56 -25.42
N LYS A 59 -4.26 15.68 -25.60
CA LYS A 59 -3.60 16.93 -26.00
C LYS A 59 -3.44 17.09 -27.52
N SER A 60 -3.99 16.16 -28.31
CA SER A 60 -4.07 16.24 -29.79
C SER A 60 -5.27 17.06 -30.26
#